data_AF-A0A314ZGL2-F1
#
_entry.id   AF-A0A314ZGL2-F1
#
_cell.length_a   1.000
_cell.length_b   1.000
_cell.length_c   1.000
_cell.angle_alpha   90.00
_cell.angle_beta   90.00
_cell.angle_gamma   90.00
#
_symmetry.space_group_name_H-M   'P 1'
#
loop_
_entity.id
_entity.type
_entity.pdbx_description
1 polymer ?
#
loop_
_entity_poly.entity_id
_entity_poly.type
_entity_poly.pdbx_seq_one_letter_code
_entity_poly.pdbx_strand_id
1 'polypeptide(L)'
;MDLRSHSNLDITARENWLIIQLWKSQLLSEAPLLILRISSEATMVRVSVLNDALKSMYNAEKRGKRQVMIRPSSKVIIKFLLVMQKHGYIGEFEYVDDHRAGKIVVELNGRLNKCGVISPRFDVGVKEIEGWTARLLPSRQFGYIVLTTSAGIMDHEEARRKNVGGKVLGFFY
;
A
#
# COMPACT_ATOMS: atom_id res chain seq x y z
N MET A 1 -36.62 -20.20 -74.02
CA MET A 1 -35.87 -21.46 -74.10
C MET A 1 -34.41 -21.10 -73.91
N ASP A 2 -33.80 -21.44 -72.77
CA ASP A 2 -32.56 -22.21 -72.77
C ASP A 2 -32.17 -22.63 -71.36
N LEU A 3 -31.65 -23.85 -71.29
CA LEU A 3 -31.34 -24.68 -70.13
C LEU A 3 -29.86 -24.58 -69.74
N ARG A 4 -29.54 -25.13 -68.55
CA ARG A 4 -28.21 -25.58 -68.05
C ARG A 4 -27.38 -24.46 -67.40
N SER A 5 -26.54 -24.66 -66.38
CA SER A 5 -26.22 -25.80 -65.50
C SER A 5 -25.17 -25.28 -64.50
N HIS A 6 -25.36 -25.59 -63.21
CA HIS A 6 -24.37 -26.08 -62.24
C HIS A 6 -22.89 -25.62 -62.27
N SER A 7 -22.39 -25.50 -61.03
CA SER A 7 -20.99 -25.53 -60.56
C SER A 7 -20.20 -24.22 -60.67
N ASN A 8 -19.92 -23.61 -59.51
CA ASN A 8 -18.66 -22.92 -59.13
C ASN A 8 -18.85 -21.92 -57.98
N LEU A 9 -19.44 -22.32 -56.85
CA LEU A 9 -19.57 -21.43 -55.67
C LEU A 9 -18.95 -21.94 -54.36
N ASP A 10 -18.20 -23.04 -54.37
CA ASP A 10 -17.75 -23.69 -53.11
C ASP A 10 -16.23 -23.82 -52.90
N ILE A 11 -15.39 -23.04 -53.61
CA ILE A 11 -13.92 -23.15 -53.46
C ILE A 11 -13.29 -21.95 -52.75
N THR A 12 -13.85 -20.75 -52.83
CA THR A 12 -13.22 -19.53 -52.27
C THR A 12 -13.44 -19.32 -50.76
N ALA A 13 -14.40 -20.00 -50.13
CA ALA A 13 -14.66 -19.85 -48.69
C ALA A 13 -13.75 -20.72 -47.80
N ARG A 14 -13.19 -21.81 -48.34
CA ARG A 14 -12.35 -22.75 -47.57
C ARG A 14 -10.89 -22.31 -47.46
N GLU A 15 -10.35 -21.63 -48.48
CA GLU A 15 -8.97 -21.15 -48.48
C GLU A 15 -8.77 -19.97 -47.52
N ASN A 16 -9.76 -19.08 -47.42
CA ASN A 16 -9.72 -17.97 -46.47
C ASN A 16 -9.77 -18.44 -45.01
N TRP A 17 -10.46 -19.55 -44.73
CA TRP A 17 -10.54 -20.09 -43.36
C TRP A 17 -9.21 -20.71 -42.93
N LEU A 18 -8.48 -21.37 -43.84
CA LEU A 18 -7.15 -21.93 -43.56
C LEU A 18 -6.10 -20.83 -43.36
N ILE A 19 -6.14 -19.74 -44.14
CA ILE A 19 -5.26 -18.58 -43.94
C ILE A 19 -5.51 -17.91 -42.58
N ILE A 20 -6.79 -17.78 -42.17
CA ILE A 20 -7.15 -17.24 -40.85
C ILE A 20 -6.70 -18.18 -39.71
N GLN A 21 -6.76 -19.50 -39.89
CA GLN A 21 -6.28 -20.47 -38.89
C GLN A 21 -4.75 -20.50 -38.79
N LEU A 22 -4.04 -20.41 -39.92
CA LEU A 22 -2.58 -20.30 -39.95
C LEU A 22 -2.09 -18.99 -39.31
N TRP A 23 -2.79 -17.87 -39.55
CA TRP A 23 -2.48 -16.60 -38.88
C TRP A 23 -2.77 -16.62 -37.38
N LYS A 24 -3.86 -17.28 -36.95
CA LYS A 24 -4.16 -17.46 -35.52
C LYS A 24 -3.10 -18.29 -34.80
N SER A 25 -2.56 -19.33 -35.46
CA SER A 25 -1.53 -20.20 -34.89
C SER A 25 -0.19 -19.45 -34.73
N GLN A 26 0.17 -18.58 -35.68
CA GLN A 26 1.39 -17.76 -35.62
C GLN A 26 1.30 -16.67 -34.53
N LEU A 27 0.14 -16.04 -34.34
CA LEU A 27 -0.09 -15.03 -33.29
C LEU A 27 -0.14 -15.61 -31.86
N LEU A 28 -0.49 -16.90 -31.73
CA LEU A 28 -0.57 -17.58 -30.44
C LEU A 28 0.78 -18.15 -29.95
N SER A 29 1.80 -18.26 -30.81
CA SER A 29 3.13 -18.74 -30.42
C SER A 29 4.06 -17.63 -29.91
N GLU A 30 3.81 -16.36 -30.26
CA GLU A 30 4.62 -15.21 -29.83
C GLU A 30 4.01 -14.43 -28.65
N ALA A 31 2.72 -14.61 -28.37
CA ALA A 31 2.03 -13.96 -27.26
C ALA A 31 2.61 -14.25 -25.85
N PRO A 32 3.14 -15.45 -25.52
CA PRO A 32 3.62 -15.73 -24.17
C PRO A 32 4.85 -14.92 -23.77
N LEU A 33 5.69 -14.54 -24.74
CA LEU A 33 6.93 -13.79 -24.48
C LEU A 33 6.72 -12.28 -24.40
N LEU A 34 5.66 -11.75 -25.04
CA LEU A 34 5.28 -10.35 -24.94
C LEU A 34 4.51 -10.05 -23.64
N ILE A 35 3.70 -11.00 -23.16
CA ILE A 35 2.93 -10.84 -21.90
C ILE A 35 3.87 -10.84 -20.68
N LEU A 36 4.98 -11.57 -20.72
CA LEU A 36 5.99 -11.57 -19.64
C LEU A 36 6.88 -10.31 -19.62
N ARG A 37 6.82 -9.46 -20.65
CA ARG A 37 7.68 -8.27 -20.78
C ARG A 37 6.99 -6.94 -20.45
N ILE A 38 5.68 -6.94 -20.21
CA ILE A 38 4.88 -5.74 -19.88
C ILE A 38 4.79 -5.50 -18.35
N SER A 39 5.56 -6.23 -17.54
CA SER A 39 5.39 -6.23 -16.08
C SER A 39 6.20 -5.19 -15.27
N SER A 40 7.04 -4.33 -15.87
CA SER A 40 8.02 -3.57 -15.04
C SER A 40 8.21 -2.08 -15.28
N GLU A 41 7.38 -1.40 -16.08
CA GLU A 41 7.48 0.08 -16.20
C GLU A 41 6.13 0.80 -16.05
N ALA A 42 5.34 0.39 -15.05
CA ALA A 42 4.38 1.32 -14.48
C ALA A 42 5.15 2.28 -13.56
N THR A 43 5.29 3.55 -13.95
CA THR A 43 5.78 4.63 -13.09
C THR A 43 4.79 4.84 -11.95
N MET A 44 4.89 4.01 -10.90
CA MET A 44 4.00 4.06 -9.74
C MET A 44 4.23 5.36 -8.98
N VAL A 45 3.23 6.25 -9.03
CA VAL A 45 3.24 7.52 -8.29
C VAL A 45 3.05 7.24 -6.81
N ARG A 46 3.90 7.81 -5.94
CA ARG A 46 3.78 7.66 -4.49
C ARG A 46 2.60 8.48 -3.96
N VAL A 47 1.52 7.79 -3.57
CA VAL A 47 0.29 8.42 -3.08
C VAL A 47 0.36 8.72 -1.58
N SER A 48 0.97 7.84 -0.78
CA SER A 48 1.07 8.02 0.68
C SER A 48 2.43 7.63 1.22
N VAL A 49 3.27 8.63 1.47
CA VAL A 49 4.61 8.46 2.05
C VAL A 49 4.60 7.78 3.42
N LEU A 50 3.53 7.98 4.22
CA LEU A 50 3.38 7.32 5.52
C LEU A 50 3.09 5.83 5.35
N ASN A 51 2.30 5.45 4.34
CA ASN A 51 2.00 4.04 4.09
C ASN A 51 3.27 3.29 3.65
N ASP A 52 4.05 3.89 2.76
CA ASP A 52 5.32 3.32 2.29
C ASP A 52 6.31 3.15 3.46
N ALA A 53 6.38 4.12 4.36
CA ALA A 53 7.21 4.08 5.56
C ALA A 53 6.80 2.95 6.51
N LEU A 54 5.53 2.90 6.95
CA LEU A 54 5.06 1.89 7.89
C LEU A 54 5.12 0.48 7.29
N LYS A 55 4.83 0.33 5.99
CA LYS A 55 4.96 -0.96 5.31
C LYS A 55 6.41 -1.44 5.27
N SER A 56 7.36 -0.53 5.05
CA SER A 56 8.80 -0.84 5.09
C SER A 56 9.24 -1.27 6.48
N MET A 57 8.74 -0.61 7.54
CA MET A 57 9.01 -0.99 8.93
C MET A 57 8.45 -2.38 9.26
N TYR A 58 7.17 -2.61 8.99
CA TYR A 58 6.52 -3.90 9.25
C TYR A 58 7.25 -5.06 8.53
N ASN A 59 7.64 -4.85 7.27
CA ASN A 59 8.40 -5.85 6.52
C ASN A 59 9.81 -6.08 7.07
N ALA A 60 10.45 -5.05 7.61
CA ALA A 60 11.78 -5.16 8.23
C ALA A 60 11.72 -5.91 9.56
N GLU A 61 10.74 -5.59 10.40
CA GLU A 61 10.46 -6.29 11.67
C GLU A 61 10.12 -7.77 11.44
N LYS A 62 9.23 -8.05 10.48
CA LYS A 62 8.88 -9.44 10.13
C LYS A 62 10.09 -10.24 9.62
N ARG A 63 11.11 -9.58 9.08
CA ARG A 63 12.37 -10.19 8.64
C ARG A 63 13.44 -10.23 9.74
N GLY A 64 13.15 -9.74 10.95
CA GLY A 64 14.10 -9.69 12.06
C GLY A 64 15.26 -8.73 11.85
N LYS A 65 15.08 -7.67 11.04
CA LYS A 65 16.11 -6.65 10.85
C LYS A 65 16.16 -5.74 12.08
N ARG A 66 17.38 -5.42 12.53
CA ARG A 66 17.61 -4.50 13.67
C ARG A 66 17.36 -3.03 13.36
N GLN A 67 17.40 -2.66 12.08
CA GLN A 67 17.23 -1.27 11.65
C GLN A 67 16.54 -1.20 10.29
N VAL A 68 15.83 -0.10 10.06
CA VAL A 68 15.18 0.21 8.79
C VAL A 68 15.44 1.66 8.39
N MET A 69 15.78 1.85 7.12
CA MET A 69 15.94 3.17 6.53
C MET A 69 14.67 3.52 5.75
N ILE A 70 14.03 4.63 6.09
CA ILE A 70 12.80 5.14 5.49
C ILE A 70 13.14 6.34 4.60
N ARG A 71 12.57 6.34 3.39
CA ARG A 71 12.70 7.42 2.42
C ARG A 71 11.46 7.49 1.51
N PRO A 72 10.85 8.67 1.27
CA PRO A 72 11.22 10.00 1.75
C PRO A 72 10.83 10.24 3.22
N SER A 73 11.50 11.20 3.87
CA SER A 73 11.12 11.66 5.21
C SER A 73 9.98 12.69 5.15
N SER A 74 9.13 12.73 6.17
CA SER A 74 8.13 13.78 6.32
C SER A 74 7.87 14.10 7.79
N LYS A 75 7.42 15.33 8.08
CA LYS A 75 7.08 15.75 9.46
C LYS A 75 6.03 14.85 10.12
N VAL A 76 5.10 14.31 9.32
CA VAL A 76 4.06 13.39 9.80
C VAL A 76 4.68 12.06 10.22
N ILE A 77 5.62 11.51 9.43
CA ILE A 77 6.34 10.27 9.78
C ILE A 77 7.12 10.47 11.08
N ILE A 78 7.88 11.57 11.21
CA ILE A 78 8.67 11.86 12.42
C ILE A 78 7.76 11.93 13.65
N LYS A 79 6.64 12.67 13.57
CA LYS A 79 5.68 12.75 14.68
C LYS A 79 5.02 11.41 15.00
N PHE A 80 4.76 10.58 13.99
CA PHE A 80 4.21 9.24 14.20
C PHE A 80 5.22 8.33 14.91
N LEU A 81 6.50 8.36 14.49
CA LEU A 81 7.58 7.61 15.12
C LEU A 81 7.80 8.06 16.57
N LEU A 82 7.71 9.36 16.86
CA LEU A 82 7.77 9.85 18.25
C LEU A 82 6.68 9.23 19.14
N VAL A 83 5.45 9.06 18.62
CA VAL A 83 4.37 8.38 19.37
C VAL A 83 4.71 6.90 19.57
N MET A 84 5.24 6.22 18.55
CA MET A 84 5.67 4.82 18.68
C MET A 84 6.80 4.63 19.70
N GLN A 85 7.77 5.55 19.72
CA GLN A 85 8.90 5.56 20.65
C GLN A 85 8.42 5.81 22.09
N LYS A 86 7.50 6.77 22.29
CA LYS A 86 6.87 7.06 23.59
C LYS A 86 6.23 5.81 24.23
N HIS A 87 5.65 4.93 23.41
CA HIS A 87 5.05 3.68 23.86
C HIS A 87 6.01 2.48 23.83
N GLY A 88 7.28 2.66 23.44
CA GLY A 88 8.32 1.61 23.47
C GLY A 88 8.23 0.54 22.37
N TYR A 89 7.52 0.82 21.27
CA TYR A 89 7.42 -0.12 20.12
C TYR A 89 8.61 -0.04 19.16
N ILE A 90 9.36 1.05 19.21
CA ILE A 90 10.60 1.25 18.45
C ILE A 90 11.69 1.75 19.40
N GLY A 91 12.94 1.58 18.99
CA GLY A 91 14.10 2.17 19.68
C GLY A 91 14.30 3.63 19.28
N GLU A 92 15.56 4.05 19.28
CA GLU A 92 15.95 5.38 18.81
C GLU A 92 15.79 5.49 17.29
N PHE A 93 15.55 6.72 16.82
CA PHE A 93 15.57 7.01 15.40
C PHE A 93 16.34 8.30 15.12
N GLU A 94 17.02 8.32 13.98
CA GLU A 94 17.82 9.45 13.55
C GLU A 94 17.30 10.01 12.22
N TYR A 95 17.22 11.33 12.15
CA TYR A 95 16.94 12.05 10.92
C TYR A 95 18.24 12.46 10.24
N VAL A 96 18.46 12.00 9.02
CA VAL A 96 19.62 12.34 8.20
C VAL A 96 19.17 13.25 7.06
N ASP A 97 19.68 14.48 7.02
CA ASP A 97 19.45 15.41 5.93
C ASP A 97 20.36 15.11 4.74
N ASP A 98 19.77 14.95 3.57
CA ASP A 98 20.47 14.69 2.32
C ASP A 98 20.28 15.82 1.31
N HIS A 99 19.82 16.99 1.76
CA HIS A 99 19.47 18.16 0.95
C HIS A 99 18.42 17.86 -0.14
N ARG A 100 17.70 16.73 -0.03
CA ARG A 100 16.63 16.34 -0.94
C ARG A 100 15.33 16.14 -0.18
N ALA A 101 15.07 14.92 0.26
CA ALA A 101 13.82 14.52 0.92
C ALA A 101 14.07 13.92 2.31
N GLY A 102 15.30 13.97 2.81
CA GLY A 102 15.75 13.36 4.05
C GLY A 102 15.68 11.83 4.04
N LYS A 103 16.28 11.24 5.06
CA LYS A 103 16.18 9.82 5.40
C LYS A 103 15.94 9.70 6.89
N ILE A 104 15.24 8.65 7.30
CA ILE A 104 15.08 8.34 8.72
C ILE A 104 15.60 6.93 8.93
N VAL A 105 16.54 6.76 9.85
CA VAL A 105 17.00 5.44 10.30
C VAL A 105 16.31 5.15 11.62
N VAL A 106 15.56 4.05 11.67
CA VAL A 106 14.81 3.63 12.87
C VAL A 106 15.38 2.32 13.38
N GLU A 107 15.69 2.27 14.68
CA GLU A 107 16.06 1.05 15.38
C GLU A 107 14.81 0.26 15.77
N LEU A 108 14.85 -1.04 15.45
CA LEU A 108 13.76 -1.99 15.63
C LEU A 108 14.09 -2.93 16.79
N ASN A 109 13.15 -3.08 17.72
CA ASN A 109 13.35 -3.83 18.96
C ASN A 109 12.63 -5.19 18.98
N GLY A 110 11.92 -5.56 17.91
CA GLY A 110 11.21 -6.83 17.82
C GLY A 110 9.85 -6.88 18.52
N ARG A 111 9.36 -5.75 19.07
CA ARG A 111 8.07 -5.69 19.79
C ARG A 111 6.89 -5.32 18.88
N LEU A 112 7.17 -4.81 17.69
CA LEU A 112 6.15 -4.35 16.75
C LEU A 112 5.56 -5.54 15.98
N ASN A 113 4.30 -5.87 16.24
CA ASN A 113 3.60 -6.94 15.53
C ASN A 113 3.06 -6.45 14.19
N LYS A 114 2.39 -5.29 14.18
CA LYS A 114 1.80 -4.69 12.98
C LYS A 114 1.71 -3.18 13.12
N CYS A 115 2.07 -2.48 12.06
CA CYS A 115 1.73 -1.07 11.89
C CYS A 115 1.06 -0.85 10.53
N GLY A 116 0.19 0.15 10.45
CA GLY A 116 -0.52 0.44 9.22
C GLY A 116 -1.16 1.82 9.21
N VAL A 117 -1.32 2.36 8.01
CA VAL A 117 -2.07 3.60 7.76
C VAL A 117 -3.51 3.23 7.44
N ILE A 118 -4.45 4.03 7.95
CA ILE A 118 -5.85 3.96 7.54
C ILE A 118 -6.06 4.96 6.40
N SER A 119 -6.59 4.47 5.27
CA SER A 119 -6.89 5.28 4.10
C SER A 119 -8.30 4.95 3.61
N PRO A 120 -9.17 5.95 3.34
CA PRO A 120 -8.97 7.39 3.55
C PRO A 120 -8.91 7.79 5.04
N ARG A 121 -8.45 9.02 5.34
CA ARG A 121 -8.35 9.55 6.71
C ARG A 121 -9.71 10.01 7.21
N PHE A 122 -10.44 9.09 7.84
CA PHE A 122 -11.77 9.34 8.40
C PHE A 122 -11.71 10.32 9.56
N ASP A 123 -12.72 11.19 9.63
CA ASP A 123 -13.00 12.01 10.81
C ASP A 123 -13.56 11.13 11.93
N VAL A 124 -13.09 11.37 13.14
CA VAL A 124 -13.43 10.61 14.34
C VAL A 124 -13.72 11.57 15.48
N GLY A 125 -14.98 11.56 15.93
CA GLY A 125 -15.40 12.28 17.12
C GLY A 125 -14.91 11.58 18.39
N VAL A 126 -14.87 12.31 19.53
CA VAL A 126 -14.40 11.76 20.81
C VAL A 126 -15.18 10.49 21.23
N LYS A 127 -16.50 10.49 21.02
CA LYS A 127 -17.38 9.34 21.32
C LYS A 127 -17.10 8.13 20.43
N GLU A 128 -16.62 8.36 19.20
CA GLU A 128 -16.40 7.30 18.22
C GLU A 128 -15.05 6.60 18.38
N ILE A 129 -14.13 7.19 19.15
CA ILE A 129 -12.79 6.64 19.41
C ILE A 129 -12.88 5.19 19.91
N GLU A 130 -13.82 4.88 20.82
CA GLU A 130 -14.01 3.52 21.32
C GLU A 130 -14.41 2.53 20.24
N GLY A 131 -15.33 2.93 19.36
CA GLY A 131 -15.77 2.11 18.23
C GLY A 131 -14.65 1.85 17.24
N TRP A 132 -13.73 2.80 17.05
CA TRP A 132 -12.53 2.59 16.23
C TRP A 132 -11.50 1.69 16.91
N THR A 133 -11.32 1.85 18.23
CA THR A 133 -10.42 1.02 19.06
C THR A 133 -10.81 -0.45 18.97
N ALA A 134 -12.10 -0.76 19.13
CA ALA A 134 -12.62 -2.13 19.05
C ALA A 134 -12.50 -2.75 17.64
N ARG A 135 -12.45 -1.94 16.58
CA ARG A 135 -12.34 -2.41 15.19
C ARG A 135 -10.91 -2.63 14.74
N LEU A 136 -9.98 -1.81 15.21
CA LEU A 136 -8.60 -1.80 14.71
C LEU A 136 -7.61 -2.55 15.61
N LEU A 137 -7.82 -2.52 16.93
CA LEU A 137 -6.90 -3.11 17.89
C LEU A 137 -7.33 -4.55 18.25
N PRO A 138 -6.37 -5.45 18.49
CA PRO A 138 -6.68 -6.83 18.86
C PRO A 138 -7.25 -6.95 20.28
N SER A 139 -6.94 -6.01 21.17
CA SER A 139 -7.51 -5.94 22.52
C SER A 139 -7.58 -4.50 23.02
N ARG A 140 -8.38 -4.23 24.06
CA ARG A 140 -8.51 -2.88 24.65
C ARG A 140 -7.25 -2.41 25.39
N GLN A 141 -6.39 -3.34 25.78
CA GLN A 141 -5.17 -3.06 26.56
C GLN A 141 -3.91 -3.07 25.67
N PHE A 142 -4.05 -3.37 24.37
CA PHE A 142 -2.91 -3.58 23.50
C PHE A 142 -3.06 -2.84 22.18
N GLY A 143 -2.02 -2.06 21.85
CA GLY A 143 -1.96 -1.26 20.65
C GLY A 143 -2.48 0.15 20.84
N TYR A 144 -2.17 0.98 19.85
CA TYR A 144 -2.54 2.39 19.85
C TYR A 144 -3.02 2.81 18.47
N ILE A 145 -4.07 3.61 18.46
CA ILE A 145 -4.51 4.36 17.29
C ILE A 145 -3.91 5.77 17.37
N VAL A 146 -3.39 6.24 16.25
CA VAL A 146 -2.82 7.58 16.11
C VAL A 146 -3.79 8.47 15.35
N LEU A 147 -4.08 9.63 15.92
CA LEU A 147 -5.02 10.63 15.42
C LEU A 147 -4.27 11.93 15.12
N THR A 148 -4.68 12.63 14.06
CA THR A 148 -4.36 14.05 13.87
C THR A 148 -5.48 14.89 14.46
N THR A 149 -5.20 15.58 15.55
CA THR A 149 -6.13 16.53 16.18
C THR A 149 -5.65 17.96 15.95
N SER A 150 -6.46 18.95 16.32
CA SER A 150 -6.08 20.37 16.28
C SER A 150 -4.86 20.69 17.16
N ALA A 151 -4.63 19.91 18.22
CA ALA A 151 -3.49 20.04 19.13
C ALA A 151 -2.24 19.27 18.68
N GLY A 152 -2.31 18.53 17.55
CA GLY A 152 -1.18 17.79 16.99
C GLY A 152 -1.48 16.33 16.71
N ILE A 153 -0.43 15.56 16.42
CA ILE A 153 -0.51 14.10 16.23
C ILE A 153 -0.31 13.46 17.60
N MET A 154 -1.26 12.64 18.02
CA MET A 154 -1.26 11.99 19.34
C MET A 154 -1.98 10.65 19.30
N ASP A 155 -1.79 9.85 20.34
CA ASP A 155 -2.52 8.60 20.54
C ASP A 155 -3.98 8.84 20.98
N HIS A 156 -4.80 7.83 20.76
CA HIS A 156 -6.23 7.86 21.10
C HIS A 156 -6.53 7.99 22.60
N GLU A 157 -5.63 7.59 23.50
CA GLU A 157 -5.83 7.79 24.94
C GLU A 157 -5.60 9.26 25.31
N GLU A 158 -4.52 9.86 24.80
CA GLU A 158 -4.23 11.28 24.98
C GLU A 158 -5.34 12.16 24.38
N ALA A 159 -5.84 11.81 23.21
CA ALA A 159 -6.97 12.48 22.58
C ALA A 159 -8.23 12.43 23.47
N ARG A 160 -8.50 11.28 24.10
CA ARG A 160 -9.61 11.13 25.05
C ARG A 160 -9.42 11.95 26.31
N ARG A 161 -8.22 11.95 26.90
CA ARG A 161 -7.89 12.75 28.10
C ARG A 161 -8.07 14.25 27.86
N LYS A 162 -7.71 14.71 26.66
CA LYS A 162 -7.88 16.11 26.24
C LYS A 162 -9.28 16.43 25.70
N ASN A 163 -10.15 15.43 25.58
CA ASN A 163 -11.49 15.54 25.00
C ASN A 163 -11.48 16.17 23.58
N VAL A 164 -10.53 15.75 22.73
CA VAL A 164 -10.36 16.26 21.36
C VAL A 164 -10.50 15.13 20.35
N GLY A 165 -11.32 15.35 19.32
CA GLY A 165 -11.43 14.47 18.16
C GLY A 165 -10.42 14.81 17.06
N GLY A 166 -10.48 14.12 15.93
CA GLY A 166 -9.59 14.40 14.82
C GLY A 166 -9.76 13.45 13.65
N LYS A 167 -8.71 13.30 12.85
CA LYS A 167 -8.67 12.34 11.75
C LYS A 167 -7.79 11.15 12.09
N VAL A 168 -8.24 9.93 11.79
CA VAL A 168 -7.40 8.74 11.95
C VAL A 168 -6.26 8.76 10.95
N LEU A 169 -5.03 8.58 11.44
CA LEU A 169 -3.85 8.39 10.61
C LEU A 169 -3.54 6.91 10.42
N GLY A 170 -3.49 6.16 11.52
CA GLY A 170 -2.99 4.80 11.49
C GLY A 170 -3.05 4.16 12.86
N PHE A 171 -2.52 2.94 12.94
CA PHE A 171 -2.46 2.16 14.16
C PHE A 171 -1.14 1.39 14.22
N PHE A 172 -0.74 1.03 15.43
CA PHE A 172 0.36 0.12 15.66
C PHE A 172 0.09 -0.73 16.91
N TYR A 173 0.58 -1.96 16.89
CA TYR A 173 0.53 -2.92 17.99
C TYR A 173 1.56 -4.04 17.76
#